data_AF-A0A2M8DTR7-F1
#
_entry.id   AF-A0A2M8DTR7-F1
#
_cell.length_a   1.000
_cell.length_b   1.000
_cell.length_c   1.000
_cell.angle_alpha   90.00
_cell.angle_beta   90.00
_cell.angle_gamma   90.00
#
_symmetry.space_group_name_H-M   'P 1'
#
loop_
_entity.id
_entity.type
_entity.pdbx_description
1 polymer ?
#
loop_
_entity_poly.entity_id
_entity_poly.type
_entity_poly.pdbx_seq_one_letter_code
_entity_poly.pdbx_strand_id
1 'polypeptide(L)'
;KLGGYRNCTVRWQSLWDCNLGGYDVVFAYLSPVPMAELWQKVERELRPGSLFISNSFAVNDHPPHATREVDDLHHSKLHLWQK
;
A
#
# COMPACT_ATOMS: atom_id res chain seq x y z
N LYS A 1 -10.88 -16.26 12.44
CA LYS A 1 -10.96 -16.96 11.13
C LYS A 1 -10.60 -15.93 10.07
N LEU A 2 -9.46 -16.05 9.38
CA LEU A 2 -9.16 -15.19 8.24
C LEU A 2 -9.98 -15.73 7.06
N GLY A 3 -10.96 -14.95 6.59
CA GLY A 3 -11.88 -15.34 5.51
C GLY A 3 -13.26 -15.81 5.97
N GLY A 4 -14.10 -16.20 4.99
CA GLY A 4 -15.52 -16.53 5.18
C GLY A 4 -16.48 -15.37 4.88
N TYR A 5 -15.97 -14.22 4.46
CA TYR A 5 -16.77 -13.09 3.98
C TYR A 5 -16.83 -13.12 2.45
N ARG A 6 -18.00 -12.80 1.88
CA ARG A 6 -18.24 -12.86 0.42
C ARG A 6 -17.38 -11.89 -0.39
N ASN A 7 -16.86 -10.85 0.25
CA ASN A 7 -16.08 -9.77 -0.36
C ASN A 7 -14.63 -9.70 0.18
N CYS A 8 -14.17 -10.71 0.91
CA CYS A 8 -12.80 -10.76 1.43
C CYS A 8 -12.14 -12.05 0.99
N THR A 9 -11.08 -11.91 0.20
CA THR A 9 -10.23 -13.04 -0.18
C THR A 9 -8.87 -12.87 0.47
N VAL A 10 -8.40 -13.92 1.16
CA VAL A 10 -7.04 -14.00 1.68
C VAL A 10 -6.29 -14.99 0.81
N ARG A 11 -5.10 -14.61 0.35
CA ARG A 11 -4.25 -15.45 -0.50
C ARG A 11 -2.91 -15.66 0.18
N TRP A 12 -2.46 -16.91 0.23
CA TRP A 12 -1.11 -17.24 0.62
C TRP A 12 -0.19 -17.09 -0.59
N GLN A 13 0.49 -15.95 -0.69
CA GLN A 13 1.35 -15.61 -1.82
C GLN A 13 2.37 -14.54 -1.43
N SER A 14 3.43 -14.42 -2.21
CA SER A 14 4.35 -13.28 -2.13
C SER A 14 3.68 -12.03 -2.68
N LEU A 15 3.90 -10.88 -2.04
CA LEU A 15 3.47 -9.57 -2.54
C LEU A 15 4.04 -9.29 -3.94
N TRP A 16 5.26 -9.76 -4.21
CA TRP A 16 5.96 -9.52 -5.46
C TRP A 16 5.32 -10.20 -6.66
N ASP A 17 4.63 -11.32 -6.42
CA ASP A 17 3.90 -12.09 -7.43
C ASP A 17 2.45 -11.59 -7.63
N CYS A 18 1.98 -10.68 -6.79
CA CYS A 18 0.66 -10.06 -6.94
C CYS A 18 0.65 -9.08 -8.12
N ASN A 19 -0.35 -9.14 -8.99
CA ASN A 19 -0.60 -8.07 -9.96
C ASN A 19 -1.37 -6.92 -9.31
N LEU A 20 -0.73 -5.76 -9.15
CA LEU A 20 -1.38 -4.59 -8.52
C LEU A 20 -2.38 -3.89 -9.46
N GLY A 21 -2.24 -4.05 -10.77
CA GLY A 21 -3.08 -3.36 -11.76
C GLY A 21 -4.55 -3.81 -11.78
N GLY A 22 -4.95 -4.75 -10.93
CA GLY A 22 -6.35 -5.12 -10.71
C GLY A 22 -7.04 -4.34 -9.59
N TYR A 23 -6.33 -3.45 -8.90
CA TYR A 23 -6.83 -2.74 -7.72
C TYR A 23 -6.81 -1.23 -7.92
N ASP A 24 -7.90 -0.57 -7.53
CA ASP A 24 -7.99 0.89 -7.49
C ASP A 24 -7.29 1.47 -6.25
N VAL A 25 -7.14 0.67 -5.19
CA VAL A 25 -6.47 1.05 -3.94
C VAL A 25 -5.58 -0.09 -3.45
N VAL A 26 -4.34 0.22 -3.10
CA VAL A 26 -3.39 -0.69 -2.44
C VAL A 26 -2.96 -0.10 -1.11
N PHE A 27 -3.14 -0.87 -0.03
CA PHE A 27 -2.71 -0.51 1.32
C PHE A 27 -1.58 -1.44 1.77
N ALA A 28 -0.51 -0.86 2.32
CA ALA A 28 0.64 -1.60 2.84
C ALA A 28 1.02 -1.12 4.24
N TYR A 29 1.28 -2.08 5.14
CA TYR A 29 1.94 -1.84 6.43
C TYR A 29 3.03 -2.89 6.60
N LEU A 30 4.28 -2.51 6.33
CA LEU A 30 5.41 -3.42 6.16
C LEU A 30 6.59 -3.02 7.06
N SER A 31 7.72 -2.65 6.46
CA SER A 31 8.92 -2.10 7.09
C SER A 31 9.61 -1.17 6.09
N PRO A 32 10.65 -0.41 6.48
CA PRO A 32 11.35 0.49 5.56
C PRO A 32 12.07 -0.22 4.40
N VAL A 33 12.59 -1.42 4.65
CA VAL A 33 13.44 -2.18 3.72
C VAL A 33 12.77 -2.45 2.35
N PRO A 34 11.53 -2.99 2.27
CA PRO A 34 10.89 -3.27 0.99
C PRO A 34 10.31 -2.04 0.28
N MET A 35 10.29 -0.84 0.90
CA MET A 35 9.51 0.29 0.37
C MET A 35 10.01 0.78 -1.00
N ALA A 36 11.32 0.75 -1.25
CA ALA A 36 11.88 1.17 -2.53
C ALA A 36 11.47 0.22 -3.67
N GLU A 37 11.55 -1.09 -3.44
CA GLU A 37 11.15 -2.10 -4.43
C GLU A 37 9.62 -2.11 -4.63
N LEU A 38 8.85 -1.97 -3.54
CA LEU A 38 7.41 -1.84 -3.61
C LEU A 38 6.98 -0.60 -4.40
N TRP A 39 7.66 0.52 -4.22
CA TRP A 39 7.39 1.74 -4.98
C TRP A 39 7.59 1.53 -6.49
N GLN A 40 8.68 0.89 -6.90
CA GLN A 40 8.90 0.55 -8.31
C GLN A 40 7.78 -0.34 -8.87
N LYS A 41 7.29 -1.29 -8.07
CA LYS A 41 6.16 -2.15 -8.46
C LYS A 41 4.85 -1.36 -8.58
N VAL A 42 4.56 -0.49 -7.62
CA VAL A 42 3.40 0.44 -7.62
C VAL A 42 3.41 1.30 -8.87
N GLU A 43 4.55 1.94 -9.16
CA GLU A 43 4.70 2.84 -10.31
C GLU A 43 4.53 2.13 -11.65
N ARG A 44 4.90 0.86 -11.72
CA ARG A 44 4.81 0.04 -12.94
C ARG A 44 3.42 -0.56 -13.15
N GLU A 45 2.75 -0.96 -12.08
CA GLU A 45 1.58 -1.83 -12.17
C GLU A 45 0.25 -1.15 -11.82
N LEU A 46 0.25 -0.13 -10.95
CA LEU A 46 -0.99 0.60 -10.67
C LEU A 46 -1.41 1.41 -11.89
N ARG A 47 -2.73 1.48 -12.10
CA ARG A 47 -3.32 2.28 -13.17
C ARG A 47 -3.31 3.76 -12.76
N PRO A 48 -3.20 4.70 -13.72
CA PRO A 48 -3.46 6.12 -13.44
C PRO A 48 -4.81 6.31 -12.76
N GLY A 49 -4.85 7.17 -11.74
CA GLY A 49 -5.99 7.41 -10.85
C GLY A 49 -6.03 6.51 -9.61
N SER A 50 -5.25 5.42 -9.55
CA SER A 50 -5.25 4.51 -8.41
C SER A 50 -4.54 5.13 -7.20
N LEU A 51 -4.88 4.65 -6.01
CA LEU A 51 -4.33 5.14 -4.75
C LEU A 51 -3.41 4.10 -4.10
N PHE A 52 -2.17 4.49 -3.83
CA PHE A 52 -1.28 3.73 -2.95
C PHE A 52 -1.24 4.39 -1.56
N ILE A 53 -1.44 3.59 -0.52
CA ILE A 53 -1.40 4.01 0.88
C ILE A 53 -0.36 3.17 1.62
N SER A 54 0.62 3.82 2.22
CA SER A 54 1.56 3.18 3.14
C SER A 54 1.31 3.69 4.55
N ASN A 55 1.13 2.76 5.50
CA ASN A 55 1.06 3.09 6.92
C ASN A 55 2.49 3.15 7.50
N SER A 56 2.81 4.27 8.15
CA SER A 56 4.04 4.58 8.89
C SER A 56 5.33 4.68 8.07
N PHE A 57 5.40 3.99 6.93
CA PHE A 57 6.62 3.89 6.13
C PHE A 57 6.53 4.76 4.89
N ALA A 58 7.29 5.85 4.85
CA ALA A 58 7.46 6.67 3.66
C ALA A 58 8.34 5.96 2.62
N VAL A 59 8.26 6.42 1.38
CA VAL A 59 9.19 6.06 0.31
C VAL A 59 10.20 7.20 0.18
N ASN A 60 11.48 6.90 0.36
CA ASN A 60 12.55 7.90 0.26
C ASN A 60 12.54 8.57 -1.13
N ASP A 61 12.78 9.88 -1.17
CA ASP A 61 12.82 10.71 -2.38
C ASP A 61 11.49 10.79 -3.17
N HIS A 62 10.42 10.19 -2.65
CA HIS A 62 9.10 10.15 -3.25
C HIS A 62 8.05 10.70 -2.27
N PRO A 63 7.91 12.04 -2.15
CA PRO A 63 6.98 12.64 -1.21
C PRO A 63 5.53 12.26 -1.53
N PRO A 64 4.70 11.92 -0.52
CA PRO A 64 3.29 11.63 -0.73
C PRO A 64 2.50 12.90 -1.07
N HIS A 65 1.41 12.73 -1.81
CA HIS A 65 0.45 13.79 -2.10
C HIS A 65 -0.26 14.28 -0.83
N ALA A 66 -0.48 13.37 0.12
CA ALA A 66 -1.00 13.71 1.43
C ALA A 66 -0.41 12.79 2.50
N THR A 67 -0.24 13.34 3.70
CA THR A 67 -0.02 12.54 4.92
C THR A 67 -1.16 12.80 5.89
N ARG A 68 -1.71 11.74 6.48
CA ARG A 68 -2.79 11.81 7.47
C ARG A 68 -2.37 11.08 8.73
N GLU A 69 -2.49 11.74 9.87
CA GLU A 69 -2.31 11.10 11.16
C GLU A 69 -3.62 10.42 11.57
N VAL A 70 -3.50 9.20 12.09
CA VAL A 70 -4.63 8.41 12.58
C VAL A 70 -4.56 8.42 14.10
N ASP A 71 -5.69 8.65 14.75
CA ASP A 71 -5.83 8.54 16.19
C ASP A 71 -5.96 7.07 16.61
N ASP A 72 -4.86 6.32 16.43
CA ASP A 72 -4.69 4.95 16.89
C ASP A 72 -3.60 4.86 17.97
N LEU A 73 -3.36 3.65 18.48
CA LEU A 73 -2.37 3.42 19.53
C LEU A 73 -0.94 3.86 19.17
N HIS A 74 -0.64 4.02 17.87
CA HIS A 74 0.69 4.35 17.37
C HIS A 74 0.78 5.74 16.76
N HIS A 75 -0.32 6.52 16.79
CA HIS A 75 -0.45 7.76 16.02
C HIS A 75 0.05 7.59 14.58
N SER A 76 -0.36 6.49 13.94
CA SER A 76 0.16 6.08 12.64
C SER A 76 -0.01 7.18 11.59
N LYS A 77 1.03 7.39 10.79
CA LYS A 77 0.99 8.29 9.64
C LYS A 77 0.68 7.51 8.38
N LEU A 78 -0.43 7.81 7.74
CA LEU A 78 -0.77 7.29 6.42
C LEU A 78 -0.15 8.22 5.36
N HIS A 79 0.70 7.67 4.51
CA HIS A 79 1.27 8.33 3.34
C HIS A 79 0.49 7.90 2.10
N LEU A 80 -0.03 8.88 1.34
CA LEU A 80 -0.93 8.64 0.21
C LEU A 80 -0.28 9.14 -1.09
N TRP A 81 -0.23 8.28 -2.11
CA TRP A 81 0.18 8.63 -3.47
C TRP A 81 -0.92 8.28 -4.46
N GLN A 82 -1.32 9.25 -5.28
CA GLN A 82 -2.17 9.01 -6.44
C GLN A 82 -1.27 8.77 -7.65
N LYS A 83 -1.48 7.64 -8.33
CA LYS A 83 -0.79 7.29 -9.58
C LYS A 83 -1.41 8.04 -10.76
#